data_AF-A0A7Y4UEL4-F1
#
_entry.id   AF-A0A7Y4UEL4-F1
#
_cell.length_a   1.000
_cell.length_b   1.000
_cell.length_c   1.000
_cell.angle_alpha   90.00
_cell.angle_beta   90.00
_cell.angle_gamma   90.00
#
_symmetry.space_group_name_H-M   'P 1'
#
loop_
_entity.id
_entity.type
_entity.pdbx_description
1 polymer ?
#
loop_
_entity_poly.entity_id
_entity_poly.type
_entity_poly.pdbx_seq_one_letter_code
_entity_poly.pdbx_strand_id
1 'polypeptide(L)'
;MNELILLKKKVRDAVEKLVLNDLFIIRTGQERALTHRLGTYLSASFVSWHVDVDYNRQGSGSEFKSDNNDDRKVPDVIIHRRGLPEIENNLLFSEVKIANGDVKGDITKIEEFTSPPPSGSRRTFQYKYGLSLSFLPQVQLVWFENGVELCRETHSY
;
A
#
# COMPACT_ATOMS: atom_id res chain seq x y z
N MET A 1 -22.61 -3.08 1.07
CA MET A 1 -21.58 -2.34 1.83
C MET A 1 -20.44 -2.01 0.87
N ASN A 2 -20.02 -0.74 0.77
CA ASN A 2 -19.03 -0.27 -0.22
C ASN A 2 -17.66 -0.97 0.01
N GLU A 3 -17.00 -1.45 -1.06
CA GLU A 3 -15.68 -2.15 -1.04
C GLU A 3 -14.63 -1.35 -0.26
N LEU A 4 -14.58 -0.03 -0.49
CA LEU A 4 -13.66 0.89 0.20
C LEU A 4 -13.90 0.93 1.71
N ILE A 5 -15.15 0.90 2.16
CA ILE A 5 -15.48 0.92 3.60
C ILE A 5 -14.94 -0.34 4.28
N LEU A 6 -15.10 -1.50 3.64
CA LEU A 6 -14.60 -2.77 4.17
C LEU A 6 -13.07 -2.82 4.16
N LEU A 7 -12.44 -2.35 3.07
CA LEU A 7 -10.98 -2.23 2.97
C LEU A 7 -10.43 -1.37 4.10
N LYS A 8 -10.95 -0.15 4.27
CA LYS A 8 -10.54 0.78 5.33
C LYS A 8 -10.67 0.17 6.73
N LYS A 9 -11.80 -0.50 7.00
CA LYS A 9 -12.01 -1.18 8.28
C LYS A 9 -10.93 -2.24 8.53
N LYS A 10 -10.69 -3.15 7.57
CA LYS A 10 -9.69 -4.21 7.72
C LYS A 10 -8.27 -3.68 7.88
N VAL A 11 -7.94 -2.59 7.18
CA VAL A 11 -6.64 -1.92 7.33
C VAL A 11 -6.51 -1.29 8.72
N ARG A 12 -7.54 -0.59 9.22
CA ARG A 12 -7.52 -0.07 10.61
C ARG A 12 -7.35 -1.18 11.63
N ASP A 13 -8.13 -2.26 11.52
CA ASP A 13 -8.01 -3.40 12.44
C ASP A 13 -6.59 -4.01 12.43
N ALA A 14 -5.90 -4.01 11.28
CA ALA A 14 -4.52 -4.49 11.16
C ALA A 14 -3.50 -3.51 11.76
N VAL A 15 -3.70 -2.20 11.54
CA VAL A 15 -2.86 -1.14 12.12
C VAL A 15 -2.99 -1.11 13.64
N GLU A 16 -4.21 -1.20 14.18
CA GLU A 16 -4.46 -1.27 15.63
C GLU A 16 -3.74 -2.46 16.28
N LYS A 17 -3.77 -3.64 15.65
CA LYS A 17 -3.03 -4.82 16.14
C LYS A 17 -1.52 -4.58 16.11
N LEU A 18 -1.01 -3.95 15.06
CA LEU A 18 0.41 -3.64 14.94
C LEU A 18 0.86 -2.67 16.02
N VAL A 19 0.08 -1.63 16.29
CA VAL A 19 0.34 -0.69 17.38
C VAL A 19 0.34 -1.40 18.72
N LEU A 20 -0.71 -2.19 18.99
CA LEU A 20 -0.90 -2.84 20.28
C LEU A 20 0.22 -3.85 20.60
N ASN A 21 0.64 -4.64 19.60
CA ASN A 21 1.55 -5.75 19.82
C ASN A 21 3.01 -5.45 19.47
N ASP A 22 3.26 -4.44 18.62
CA ASP A 22 4.57 -4.18 18.03
C ASP A 22 5.04 -2.73 18.23
N LEU A 23 4.53 -2.03 19.26
CA LEU A 23 4.92 -0.65 19.60
C LEU A 23 6.43 -0.44 19.72
N PHE A 24 7.17 -1.44 20.20
CA PHE A 24 8.62 -1.39 20.29
C PHE A 24 9.30 -1.20 18.93
N ILE A 25 8.79 -1.84 17.87
CA ILE A 25 9.31 -1.70 16.50
C ILE A 25 9.11 -0.26 16.00
N ILE A 26 7.92 0.29 16.23
CA ILE A 26 7.58 1.69 15.87
C ILE A 26 8.55 2.66 16.56
N ARG A 27 8.77 2.48 17.86
CA ARG A 27 9.66 3.35 18.66
C ARG A 27 11.13 3.21 18.31
N THR A 28 11.57 2.06 17.83
CA THR A 28 12.98 1.81 17.49
C THR A 28 13.34 2.12 16.04
N GLY A 29 12.38 2.50 15.20
CA GLY A 29 12.68 2.95 13.83
C GLY A 29 12.94 1.81 12.83
N GLN A 30 12.56 0.56 13.14
CA GLN A 30 12.82 -0.58 12.24
C GLN A 30 11.74 -0.74 11.17
N GLU A 31 11.81 0.06 10.10
CA GLU A 31 10.77 0.12 9.03
C GLU A 31 10.49 -1.23 8.38
N ARG A 32 11.52 -1.99 7.97
CA ARG A 32 11.32 -3.31 7.35
C ARG A 32 10.60 -4.31 8.26
N ALA A 33 10.93 -4.29 9.55
CA ALA A 33 10.26 -5.15 10.53
C ALA A 33 8.80 -4.71 10.71
N LEU A 34 8.53 -3.41 10.75
CA LEU A 34 7.19 -2.85 10.82
C LEU A 34 6.34 -3.26 9.60
N THR A 35 6.87 -3.08 8.38
CA THR A 35 6.21 -3.44 7.12
C THR A 35 5.89 -4.93 7.06
N HIS A 36 6.84 -5.78 7.45
CA HIS A 36 6.61 -7.23 7.53
C HIS A 36 5.48 -7.60 8.51
N ARG A 37 5.47 -6.99 9.71
CA ARG A 37 4.44 -7.23 10.72
C ARG A 37 3.07 -6.72 10.26
N LEU A 38 3.02 -5.55 9.63
CA LEU A 38 1.81 -5.02 8.99
C LEU A 38 1.26 -6.00 7.94
N GLY A 39 2.12 -6.49 7.04
CA GLY A 39 1.75 -7.48 6.03
C GLY A 39 1.18 -8.77 6.65
N THR A 40 1.72 -9.20 7.79
CA THR A 40 1.19 -10.37 8.55
C THR A 40 -0.23 -10.12 9.06
N TYR A 41 -0.49 -8.97 9.70
CA TYR A 41 -1.83 -8.65 10.21
C TYR A 41 -2.86 -8.44 9.10
N LEU A 42 -2.44 -7.82 7.99
CA LEU A 42 -3.28 -7.68 6.80
C LEU A 42 -3.61 -9.05 6.21
N SER A 43 -2.62 -9.93 6.02
CA SER A 43 -2.84 -11.28 5.47
C SER A 43 -3.95 -12.05 6.19
N ALA A 44 -4.00 -11.96 7.52
CA ALA A 44 -5.03 -12.61 8.33
C ALA A 44 -6.46 -12.11 8.02
N SER A 45 -6.61 -10.86 7.56
CA SER A 45 -7.90 -10.24 7.23
C SER A 45 -8.31 -10.39 5.76
N PHE A 46 -7.39 -10.78 4.88
CA PHE A 46 -7.55 -10.79 3.42
C PHE A 46 -7.38 -12.19 2.81
N VAL A 47 -8.09 -13.19 3.37
CA VAL A 47 -7.98 -14.62 3.01
C VAL A 47 -8.13 -14.93 1.50
N SER A 48 -8.94 -14.17 0.76
CA SER A 48 -9.15 -14.36 -0.68
C SER A 48 -8.19 -13.57 -1.58
N TRP A 49 -7.18 -12.91 -1.00
CA TRP A 49 -6.22 -12.06 -1.67
C TRP A 49 -4.80 -12.45 -1.25
N HIS A 50 -3.82 -12.11 -2.08
CA HIS A 50 -2.43 -12.12 -1.65
C HIS A 50 -2.10 -10.77 -1.03
N VAL A 51 -1.46 -10.80 0.14
CA VAL A 51 -0.84 -9.64 0.76
C VAL A 51 0.66 -9.86 0.70
N ASP A 52 1.35 -9.07 -0.11
CA ASP A 52 2.78 -9.24 -0.35
C ASP A 52 3.55 -7.98 0.06
N VAL A 53 4.72 -8.19 0.66
CA VAL A 53 5.71 -7.16 0.99
C VAL A 53 6.81 -7.19 -0.06
N ASP A 54 7.28 -6.02 -0.49
CA ASP A 54 8.36 -5.87 -1.49
C ASP A 54 8.10 -6.58 -2.83
N TYR A 55 6.85 -6.87 -3.17
CA TYR A 55 6.52 -7.62 -4.38
C TYR A 55 6.43 -6.73 -5.60
N ASN A 56 7.42 -6.88 -6.47
CA ASN A 56 7.68 -5.94 -7.55
C ASN A 56 7.46 -6.53 -8.96
N ARG A 57 6.74 -7.66 -9.08
CA ARG A 57 6.35 -8.22 -10.39
C ARG A 57 4.98 -7.70 -10.82
N GLN A 58 4.76 -7.66 -12.13
CA GLN A 58 3.46 -7.40 -12.76
C GLN A 58 3.12 -8.52 -13.75
N GLY A 59 1.82 -8.82 -13.92
CA GLY A 59 1.35 -9.86 -14.85
C GLY A 59 1.94 -11.25 -14.57
N SER A 60 1.81 -12.14 -15.56
CA SER A 60 2.31 -13.53 -15.50
C SER A 60 3.75 -13.71 -16.01
N GLY A 61 4.36 -12.64 -16.55
CA GLY A 61 5.69 -12.65 -17.14
C GLY A 61 6.82 -12.33 -16.15
N SER A 62 8.02 -12.11 -16.69
CA SER A 62 9.19 -11.65 -15.91
C SER A 62 9.22 -10.13 -15.70
N GLU A 63 8.12 -9.44 -15.96
CA GLU A 63 8.02 -7.99 -15.92
C GLU A 63 8.06 -7.47 -14.49
N PHE A 64 8.67 -6.30 -14.32
CA PHE A 64 8.73 -5.61 -13.05
C PHE A 64 7.74 -4.46 -13.04
N LYS A 65 7.19 -4.14 -11.87
CA LYS A 65 6.48 -2.89 -11.65
C LYS A 65 7.42 -1.74 -11.96
N SER A 66 7.02 -0.87 -12.86
CA SER A 66 7.71 0.37 -13.17
C SER A 66 6.77 1.56 -13.01
N ASP A 67 7.35 2.73 -12.74
CA ASP A 67 6.61 3.98 -12.82
C ASP A 67 6.36 4.40 -14.28
N ASN A 68 5.82 5.60 -14.46
CA ASN A 68 5.56 6.16 -15.78
C ASN A 68 6.83 6.54 -16.56
N ASN A 69 8.01 6.55 -15.90
CA ASN A 69 9.32 6.77 -16.52
C ASN A 69 10.05 5.45 -16.80
N ASP A 70 9.37 4.31 -16.69
CA ASP A 70 9.92 2.96 -16.81
C ASP A 70 10.97 2.59 -15.74
N ASP A 71 11.08 3.36 -14.65
CA ASP A 71 11.95 3.05 -13.52
C ASP A 71 11.32 1.97 -12.64
N ARG A 72 12.10 0.95 -12.32
CA ARG A 72 11.66 -0.16 -11.45
C ARG A 72 11.26 0.35 -10.07
N LYS A 73 10.06 -0.02 -9.62
CA LYS A 73 9.53 0.30 -8.28
C LYS A 73 9.22 -0.96 -7.48
N VAL A 74 9.40 -0.84 -6.16
CA VAL A 74 9.07 -1.88 -5.19
C VAL A 74 8.12 -1.25 -4.17
N PRO A 75 6.86 -1.69 -4.08
CA PRO A 75 5.94 -1.22 -3.04
C PRO A 75 6.26 -1.86 -1.69
N ASP A 76 5.95 -1.16 -0.60
CA ASP A 76 6.14 -1.70 0.74
C ASP A 76 5.14 -2.83 1.04
N VAL A 77 3.85 -2.59 0.78
CA VAL A 77 2.79 -3.60 0.93
C VAL A 77 1.78 -3.48 -0.19
N ILE A 78 1.35 -4.60 -0.76
CA ILE A 78 0.26 -4.66 -1.74
C ILE A 78 -0.77 -5.72 -1.39
N ILE A 79 -2.02 -5.47 -1.78
CA ILE A 79 -3.11 -6.46 -1.75
C ILE A 79 -3.58 -6.68 -3.19
N HIS A 80 -3.36 -7.89 -3.70
CA HIS A 80 -3.53 -8.21 -5.13
C HIS A 80 -3.73 -9.71 -5.40
N ARG A 81 -3.91 -10.06 -6.66
CA ARG A 81 -3.80 -11.42 -7.17
C ARG A 81 -2.60 -11.51 -8.10
N ARG A 82 -1.59 -12.27 -7.69
CA ARG A 82 -0.36 -12.47 -8.46
C ARG A 82 -0.68 -12.97 -9.86
N GLY A 83 0.02 -12.48 -10.88
CA GLY A 83 -0.19 -12.90 -12.26
C GLY A 83 -1.23 -12.11 -13.04
N LEU A 84 -2.10 -11.34 -12.36
CA LEU A 84 -3.30 -10.76 -12.96
C LEU A 84 -3.24 -9.21 -13.00
N PRO A 85 -3.07 -8.59 -14.18
CA PRO A 85 -2.87 -7.14 -14.31
C PRO A 85 -4.18 -6.32 -14.25
N GLU A 86 -5.34 -6.95 -14.36
CA GLU A 86 -6.62 -6.26 -14.40
C GLU A 86 -6.93 -5.58 -13.06
N ILE A 87 -7.65 -4.45 -13.10
CA ILE A 87 -7.86 -3.60 -11.91
C ILE A 87 -8.65 -4.32 -10.81
N GLU A 88 -9.58 -5.21 -11.16
CA GLU A 88 -10.32 -6.05 -10.22
C GLU A 88 -9.41 -7.00 -9.42
N ASN A 89 -8.20 -7.25 -9.90
CA ASN A 89 -7.20 -8.12 -9.30
C ASN A 89 -6.13 -7.35 -8.48
N ASN A 90 -6.17 -6.01 -8.48
CA ASN A 90 -5.18 -5.15 -7.85
C ASN A 90 -5.86 -4.17 -6.90
N LEU A 91 -6.02 -4.56 -5.62
CA LEU A 91 -6.87 -3.85 -4.66
C LEU A 91 -6.19 -2.64 -4.01
N LEU A 92 -5.03 -2.86 -3.39
CA LEU A 92 -4.36 -1.83 -2.59
C LEU A 92 -2.87 -1.77 -2.90
N PHE A 93 -2.37 -0.56 -3.15
CA PHE A 93 -0.96 -0.20 -3.16
C PHE A 93 -0.64 0.61 -1.90
N SER A 94 0.45 0.32 -1.19
CA SER A 94 0.78 1.04 0.04
C SER A 94 2.26 1.35 0.20
N GLU A 95 2.53 2.56 0.68
CA GLU A 95 3.84 2.98 1.19
C GLU A 95 3.74 3.21 2.70
N VAL A 96 4.73 2.74 3.45
CA VAL A 96 4.74 2.67 4.91
C VAL A 96 5.97 3.39 5.43
N LYS A 97 5.75 4.37 6.32
CA LYS A 97 6.82 5.11 7.00
C LYS A 97 6.67 5.04 8.50
N ILE A 98 7.77 5.04 9.24
CA ILE A 98 7.67 5.21 10.69
C ILE A 98 7.30 6.63 11.06
N ALA A 99 7.99 7.63 10.51
CA ALA A 99 7.72 9.04 10.80
C ALA A 99 7.29 9.78 9.54
N ASN A 100 6.49 10.84 9.72
CA ASN A 100 6.21 11.81 8.66
C ASN A 100 7.54 12.44 8.19
N GLY A 101 8.01 12.02 7.02
CA GLY A 101 9.25 12.49 6.40
C GLY A 101 9.01 13.14 5.04
N ASP A 102 10.02 13.14 4.16
CA ASP A 102 9.86 13.58 2.77
C ASP A 102 8.98 12.59 1.99
N VAL A 103 7.67 12.78 2.11
CA VAL A 103 6.62 11.93 1.54
C VAL A 103 6.35 12.23 0.07
N LYS A 104 7.00 13.24 -0.53
CA LYS A 104 6.63 13.69 -1.87
C LYS A 104 6.82 12.60 -2.92
N GLY A 105 7.95 11.89 -2.88
CA GLY A 105 8.23 10.79 -3.80
C GLY A 105 7.27 9.61 -3.63
N ASP A 106 6.94 9.27 -2.38
CA ASP A 106 6.01 8.17 -2.08
C ASP A 106 4.57 8.51 -2.47
N ILE A 107 4.14 9.76 -2.28
CA ILE A 107 2.84 10.24 -2.74
C ILE A 107 2.76 10.18 -4.25
N THR A 108 3.75 10.71 -4.98
CA THR A 108 3.77 10.61 -6.46
C THR A 108 3.68 9.16 -6.91
N LYS A 109 4.41 8.25 -6.27
CA LYS A 109 4.34 6.82 -6.58
C LYS A 109 2.94 6.24 -6.36
N ILE A 110 2.29 6.56 -5.24
CA ILE A 110 0.91 6.12 -4.96
C ILE A 110 -0.06 6.68 -5.99
N GLU A 111 0.03 7.97 -6.31
CA GLU A 111 -0.79 8.63 -7.31
C GLU A 111 -0.62 7.94 -8.68
N GLU A 112 0.61 7.67 -9.09
CA GLU A 112 0.89 6.97 -10.34
C GLU A 112 0.25 5.58 -10.36
N PHE A 113 0.54 4.72 -9.39
CA PHE A 113 0.05 3.34 -9.36
C PHE A 113 -1.47 3.22 -9.16
N THR A 114 -2.15 4.30 -8.73
CA THR A 114 -3.61 4.35 -8.68
C THR A 114 -4.25 5.09 -9.84
N SER A 115 -3.46 5.75 -10.70
CA SER A 115 -3.92 6.38 -11.94
C SER A 115 -3.95 5.39 -13.09
N PRO A 116 -4.84 5.60 -14.08
CA PRO A 116 -4.80 4.88 -15.35
C PRO A 116 -3.40 4.91 -15.96
N PRO A 117 -2.87 3.77 -16.42
CA PRO A 117 -1.55 3.74 -17.03
C PRO A 117 -1.51 4.61 -18.30
N PRO A 118 -0.47 5.44 -18.49
CA PRO A 118 -0.30 6.19 -19.73
C PRO A 118 -0.20 5.25 -20.94
N SER A 119 -0.84 5.63 -22.04
CA SER A 119 -0.72 4.92 -23.32
C SER A 119 0.74 4.81 -23.75
N GLY A 120 1.20 3.58 -24.01
CA GLY A 120 2.57 3.31 -24.45
C GLY A 120 3.62 3.17 -23.35
N SER A 121 3.24 3.29 -22.07
CA SER A 121 4.14 2.97 -20.94
C SER A 121 4.25 1.46 -20.70
N ARG A 122 5.32 0.99 -20.04
CA ARG A 122 5.46 -0.43 -19.65
C ARG A 122 4.50 -0.86 -18.53
N ARG A 123 4.00 0.11 -17.76
CA ARG A 123 3.00 -0.13 -16.74
C ARG A 123 1.66 -0.38 -17.42
N THR A 124 1.19 -1.62 -17.37
CA THR A 124 -0.07 -2.05 -17.99
C THR A 124 -1.18 -2.26 -16.98
N PHE A 125 -0.93 -1.91 -15.72
CA PHE A 125 -1.81 -2.16 -14.59
C PHE A 125 -1.96 -0.91 -13.71
N GLN A 126 -3.00 -0.93 -12.87
CA GLN A 126 -3.21 0.04 -11.80
C GLN A 126 -3.85 -0.66 -10.60
N TYR A 127 -3.72 -0.05 -9.43
CA TYR A 127 -4.42 -0.46 -8.21
C TYR A 127 -5.68 0.38 -8.01
N LYS A 128 -6.75 -0.24 -7.52
CA LYS A 128 -7.99 0.47 -7.18
C LYS A 128 -7.76 1.59 -6.15
N TYR A 129 -7.02 1.26 -5.10
CA TYR A 129 -6.80 2.15 -3.98
C TYR A 129 -5.32 2.27 -3.64
N GLY A 130 -4.95 3.45 -3.14
CA GLY A 130 -3.63 3.76 -2.61
C GLY A 130 -3.70 4.13 -1.13
N LEU A 131 -2.62 3.86 -0.41
CA LEU A 131 -2.49 4.21 1.00
C LEU A 131 -1.07 4.69 1.31
N SER A 132 -0.94 5.91 1.82
CA SER A 132 0.23 6.33 2.57
C SER A 132 -0.06 6.12 4.06
N LEU A 133 0.79 5.34 4.73
CA LEU A 133 0.65 5.02 6.14
C LEU A 133 1.88 5.49 6.90
N SER A 134 1.68 6.31 7.93
CA SER A 134 2.73 6.69 8.87
C SER A 134 2.32 6.50 10.32
N PHE A 135 3.30 6.36 11.22
CA PHE A 135 3.05 6.04 12.62
C PHE A 135 3.45 7.17 13.59
N LEU A 136 4.42 8.01 13.27
CA LEU A 136 4.88 9.07 14.17
C LEU A 136 4.63 10.45 13.55
N PRO A 137 4.14 11.42 14.35
CA PRO A 137 3.90 11.35 15.80
C PRO A 137 2.62 10.61 16.22
N GLN A 138 1.74 10.30 15.27
CA GLN A 138 0.47 9.61 15.43
C GLN A 138 0.19 8.79 14.17
N VAL A 139 -0.71 7.81 14.22
CA VAL A 139 -1.08 7.08 12.99
C VAL A 139 -1.71 8.07 12.03
N GLN A 140 -1.25 8.06 10.79
CA GLN A 140 -1.92 8.73 9.69
C GLN A 140 -2.14 7.75 8.55
N LEU A 141 -3.37 7.71 8.05
CA LEU A 141 -3.75 6.98 6.84
C LEU A 141 -4.24 7.98 5.81
N VAL A 142 -3.51 8.12 4.71
CA VAL A 142 -3.93 8.95 3.58
C VAL A 142 -4.32 8.05 2.43
N TRP A 143 -5.59 8.10 2.04
CA TRP A 143 -6.18 7.22 1.04
C TRP A 143 -6.23 7.88 -0.33
N PHE A 144 -6.00 7.10 -1.38
CA PHE A 144 -6.00 7.56 -2.76
C PHE A 144 -6.86 6.65 -3.65
N GLU A 145 -7.39 7.21 -4.72
CA GLU A 145 -8.09 6.49 -5.80
C GLU A 145 -7.95 7.32 -7.08
N ASN A 146 -7.73 6.66 -8.22
CA ASN A 146 -7.56 7.31 -9.53
C ASN A 146 -6.50 8.43 -9.53
N GLY A 147 -5.42 8.28 -8.74
CA GLY A 147 -4.35 9.27 -8.66
C GLY A 147 -4.62 10.47 -7.77
N VAL A 148 -5.68 10.47 -6.97
CA VAL A 148 -6.08 11.63 -6.17
C VAL A 148 -6.26 11.23 -4.70
N GLU A 149 -5.82 12.09 -3.77
CA GLU A 149 -6.12 11.93 -2.34
C GLU A 149 -7.65 11.99 -2.13
N LEU A 150 -8.20 10.91 -1.59
CA LEU A 150 -9.62 10.80 -1.22
C LEU A 150 -9.89 11.40 0.16
N CYS A 151 -9.09 11.03 1.15
CA CYS A 151 -9.23 11.51 2.52
C CYS A 151 -8.03 11.14 3.39
N ARG A 152 -7.96 11.77 4.56
CA ARG A 152 -6.99 11.52 5.61
C ARG A 152 -7.65 11.14 6.92
N GLU A 153 -7.14 10.08 7.54
CA GLU A 153 -7.52 9.66 8.88
C GLU A 153 -6.32 9.79 9.81
N THR A 154 -6.57 10.23 11.03
CA THR A 154 -5.55 10.41 12.06
C THR A 154 -6.01 9.68 13.31
N HIS A 155 -5.15 8.85 13.89
CA HIS A 155 -5.45 8.11 15.12
C HIS A 155 -4.33 8.26 16.12
N SER A 156 -4.67 8.64 17.34
CA SER A 156 -3.75 8.63 18.47
C SER A 156 -3.66 7.22 19.05
N TYR A 157 -2.50 6.90 19.61
CA TYR A 157 -2.24 5.68 20.37
C TYR A 157 -2.65 5.83 21.83
#